data_AF-A0AAN9KCH2-F1
#
_entry.id   AF-A0AAN9KCH2-F1
#
_cell.length_a   1.000
_cell.length_b   1.000
_cell.length_c   1.000
_cell.angle_alpha   90.00
_cell.angle_beta   90.00
_cell.angle_gamma   90.00
#
_symmetry.space_group_name_H-M   'P 1'
#
loop_
_entity.id
_entity.type
_entity.pdbx_description
1 polymer ?
#
loop_
_entity_poly.entity_id
_entity_poly.type
_entity_poly.pdbx_seq_one_letter_code
_entity_poly.pdbx_strand_id
1 'polypeptide(L)'
;MQVCLHLTAVMKCFFKRPPETQKAVGVALAAGLSDFQQDVQDRALFYYQLLQYNVSVAECAVNPPKQAILVFADTQSSEIKDHIFDEFSSLSIVYQKDNDNKPLTELEKARTRESKHRGETQQR
;
A
#
# COMPACT_ATOMS: atom_id res chain seq x y z
N MET A 1 1.69 -4.92 14.61
CA MET A 1 1.02 -5.17 13.31
C MET A 1 -0.50 -5.42 13.37
N GLN A 2 -1.12 -5.70 14.54
CA GLN A 2 -2.58 -5.93 14.59
C GLN A 2 -3.43 -4.65 14.67
N VAL A 3 -2.85 -3.49 14.97
CA VAL A 3 -3.59 -2.28 15.40
C VAL A 3 -4.28 -1.54 14.22
N CYS A 4 -3.69 -1.52 13.02
CA CYS A 4 -4.21 -0.74 11.88
C CYS A 4 -5.62 -1.18 11.44
N LEU A 5 -5.90 -2.48 11.46
CA LEU A 5 -7.21 -3.05 11.07
C LEU A 5 -8.29 -2.80 12.14
N HIS A 6 -7.90 -2.77 13.41
CA HIS A 6 -8.85 -2.58 14.51
C HIS A 6 -9.42 -1.16 14.53
N LEU A 7 -8.61 -0.14 14.23
CA LEU A 7 -9.05 1.25 14.33
C LEU A 7 -10.23 1.57 13.40
N THR A 8 -10.15 1.15 12.13
CA THR A 8 -11.23 1.39 11.16
C THR A 8 -12.47 0.55 11.49
N ALA A 9 -12.30 -0.69 11.96
CA ALA A 9 -13.42 -1.54 12.35
C ALA A 9 -14.19 -0.95 13.55
N VAL A 10 -13.47 -0.51 14.59
CA VAL A 10 -14.07 0.13 15.78
C VAL A 10 -14.78 1.42 15.39
N MET A 11 -14.18 2.23 14.51
CA MET A 11 -14.80 3.45 13.98
C MET A 11 -16.10 3.17 13.22
N LYS A 12 -16.15 2.10 12.41
CA LYS A 12 -17.39 1.68 11.72
C LYS A 12 -18.44 1.15 12.68
N CYS A 13 -18.04 0.43 13.72
CA CYS A 13 -18.94 -0.06 14.76
C CYS A 13 -19.58 1.10 15.55
N PHE A 14 -18.82 2.19 15.76
CA PHE A 14 -19.32 3.41 16.39
C PHE A 14 -20.52 4.01 15.69
N PHE A 15 -20.45 4.19 14.37
CA PHE A 15 -21.59 4.74 13.63
C PHE A 15 -22.81 3.82 13.63
N LYS A 16 -22.62 2.50 13.75
CA LYS A 16 -23.74 1.55 13.85
C LYS A 16 -24.39 1.49 15.23
N ARG A 17 -23.58 1.55 16.29
CA ARG A 17 -24.03 1.43 17.69
C ARG A 17 -23.22 2.38 18.59
N PRO A 18 -23.49 3.70 18.53
CA PRO A 18 -22.72 4.70 19.25
C PRO A 18 -22.63 4.48 20.78
N PRO A 19 -23.74 4.19 21.51
CA PRO A 19 -23.68 4.14 22.98
C PRO A 19 -22.86 2.95 23.50
N GLU A 20 -22.82 1.84 22.76
CA GLU A 20 -22.15 0.61 23.19
C GLU A 20 -20.64 0.65 22.91
N THR A 21 -20.22 1.41 21.90
CA THR A 21 -18.85 1.38 21.37
C THR A 21 -18.07 2.66 21.60
N GLN A 22 -18.69 3.70 22.18
CA GLN A 22 -18.05 4.97 22.52
C GLN A 22 -16.76 4.78 23.33
N LYS A 23 -16.79 3.92 24.35
CA LYS A 23 -15.60 3.61 25.17
C LYS A 23 -14.52 2.88 24.37
N ALA A 24 -14.92 1.96 23.50
CA ALA A 24 -13.99 1.20 22.67
C ALA A 24 -13.26 2.11 21.65
N VAL A 25 -13.95 3.10 21.09
CA VAL A 25 -13.36 4.11 20.19
C VAL A 25 -12.31 4.92 20.93
N GLY A 26 -12.60 5.41 22.15
CA GLY A 26 -11.64 6.18 22.93
C GLY A 26 -10.36 5.39 23.23
N VAL A 27 -10.49 4.12 23.62
CA VAL A 27 -9.35 3.24 23.87
C VAL A 27 -8.56 2.97 22.58
N ALA A 28 -9.25 2.70 21.47
CA ALA A 28 -8.60 2.43 20.18
C ALA A 28 -7.85 3.65 19.64
N LEU A 29 -8.43 4.86 19.76
CA LEU A 29 -7.76 6.10 19.36
C LEU A 29 -6.56 6.41 20.24
N ALA A 30 -6.68 6.26 21.56
CA ALA A 30 -5.54 6.46 22.46
C ALA A 30 -4.40 5.49 22.15
N ALA A 31 -4.72 4.21 21.92
CA ALA A 31 -3.73 3.20 21.53
C ALA A 31 -3.09 3.54 20.17
N GLY A 32 -3.87 3.98 19.19
CA GLY A 32 -3.39 4.37 17.86
C GLY A 32 -2.49 5.61 17.87
N LEU A 33 -2.78 6.60 18.72
CA LEU A 33 -1.92 7.77 18.91
C LEU A 33 -0.60 7.43 19.60
N SER A 34 -0.57 6.36 20.41
CA SER A 34 0.64 5.85 21.07
C SER A 34 1.41 4.79 20.27
N ASP A 35 0.94 4.42 19.06
CA ASP A 35 1.60 3.38 18.25
C ASP A 35 2.96 3.87 17.75
N PHE A 36 3.89 2.96 17.46
CA PHE A 36 5.18 3.31 16.86
C PHE A 36 5.07 3.61 15.36
N GLN A 37 4.06 3.02 14.70
CA GLN A 37 3.83 3.16 13.27
C GLN A 37 3.21 4.53 12.96
N GLN A 38 3.94 5.38 12.23
CA GLN A 38 3.48 6.72 11.87
C GLN A 38 2.17 6.71 11.07
N ASP A 39 1.97 5.74 10.18
CA ASP A 39 0.73 5.60 9.40
C ASP A 39 -0.50 5.32 10.28
N VAL A 40 -0.30 4.68 11.43
CA VAL A 40 -1.36 4.43 12.42
C VAL A 40 -1.66 5.69 13.21
N GLN A 41 -0.63 6.42 13.64
CA GLN A 41 -0.79 7.69 14.34
C GLN A 41 -1.54 8.72 13.49
N ASP A 42 -1.14 8.87 12.22
CA ASP A 42 -1.77 9.81 11.29
C ASP A 42 -3.25 9.49 11.07
N ARG A 43 -3.59 8.19 10.92
CA ARG A 43 -4.99 7.76 10.81
C ARG A 43 -5.78 7.99 12.09
N ALA A 44 -5.19 7.73 13.26
CA ALA A 44 -5.84 7.98 14.55
C ALA A 44 -6.12 9.47 14.76
N LEU A 45 -5.13 10.32 14.44
CA LEU A 45 -5.28 11.77 14.52
C LEU A 45 -6.35 12.27 13.54
N PHE A 46 -6.34 11.78 12.30
CA PHE A 46 -7.35 12.09 11.29
C PHE A 46 -8.76 11.74 11.78
N TYR A 47 -8.98 10.52 12.30
CA TYR A 47 -10.30 10.13 12.81
C TYR A 47 -10.74 10.95 14.02
N TYR A 48 -9.81 11.30 14.92
CA TYR A 48 -10.11 12.15 16.07
C TYR A 48 -10.52 13.56 15.65
N GLN A 49 -9.80 14.16 14.70
CA GLN A 49 -10.13 15.48 14.14
C GLN A 49 -11.47 15.46 13.40
N LEU A 50 -11.73 14.40 12.62
CA LEU A 50 -12.96 14.24 11.86
C LEU A 50 -14.19 14.13 12.77
N LEU A 51 -14.08 13.38 13.87
CA LEU A 51 -15.13 13.25 14.89
C LEU A 51 -15.40 14.57 15.62
N GLN A 52 -14.36 15.33 15.95
CA GLN A 52 -14.50 16.65 16.58
C GLN A 52 -15.15 17.67 15.65
N TYR A 53 -14.85 17.61 14.35
CA TYR A 53 -15.40 18.52 13.36
C TYR A 53 -16.90 18.28 13.15
N ASN A 54 -17.29 17.08 12.72
CA ASN A 54 -18.69 16.75 12.49
C ASN A 54 -18.90 15.23 12.38
N VAL A 55 -19.79 14.69 13.22
CA VAL A 55 -20.08 13.25 13.27
C VAL A 55 -20.76 12.73 11.99
N SER A 56 -21.67 13.50 11.39
CA SER A 56 -22.36 13.11 10.15
C SER A 56 -21.41 13.08 8.95
N VAL A 57 -20.50 14.05 8.86
CA VAL A 57 -19.44 14.05 7.82
C VAL A 57 -18.50 12.87 8.03
N ALA A 58 -18.15 12.57 9.28
CA ALA A 58 -17.33 11.42 9.63
C ALA A 58 -17.97 10.10 9.18
N GLU A 59 -19.28 9.95 9.38
CA GLU A 59 -20.02 8.78 8.95
C GLU A 59 -19.97 8.59 7.43
N CYS A 60 -20.23 9.66 6.65
CA CYS A 60 -20.18 9.60 5.19
C CYS A 60 -18.76 9.27 4.67
N ALA A 61 -17.73 9.82 5.31
CA ALA A 61 -16.34 9.58 4.91
C ALA A 61 -15.88 8.14 5.23
N VAL A 62 -16.30 7.58 6.36
CA VAL A 62 -15.90 6.24 6.81
C VAL A 62 -16.76 5.13 6.17
N ASN A 63 -18.05 5.40 5.94
CA ASN A 63 -19.02 4.48 5.36
C ASN A 63 -19.64 5.01 4.06
N PRO A 64 -18.84 5.31 3.02
CA PRO A 64 -19.41 5.66 1.73
C PRO A 64 -20.13 4.46 1.10
N PRO A 65 -21.14 4.69 0.25
CA PRO A 65 -21.73 3.63 -0.55
C PRO A 65 -20.66 3.02 -1.46
N LYS A 66 -20.29 1.77 -1.21
CA LYS A 66 -19.26 1.07 -1.99
C LYS A 66 -19.90 0.43 -3.22
N GLN A 67 -19.44 0.82 -4.40
CA GLN A 67 -19.79 0.12 -5.63
C GLN A 67 -19.14 -1.26 -5.63
N ALA A 68 -19.84 -2.25 -6.20
CA ALA A 68 -19.28 -3.59 -6.36
C ALA A 68 -18.09 -3.53 -7.32
N ILE A 69 -17.01 -4.22 -6.98
CA ILE A 69 -15.85 -4.39 -7.88
C ILE A 69 -16.25 -5.48 -8.87
N LEU A 70 -16.49 -5.09 -10.13
CA LEU A 70 -16.95 -6.00 -11.19
C LEU A 70 -15.81 -6.62 -11.99
N VAL A 71 -14.65 -5.96 -12.05
CA VAL A 71 -13.49 -6.39 -12.82
C VAL A 71 -12.29 -6.43 -11.88
N PHE A 72 -11.67 -7.60 -11.80
CA PHE A 72 -10.44 -7.79 -11.02
C PHE A 72 -9.23 -7.57 -11.92
N ALA A 73 -8.08 -7.21 -11.32
CA ALA A 73 -6.85 -6.95 -12.07
C ALA A 73 -6.44 -8.13 -12.97
N ASP A 74 -6.72 -9.36 -12.55
CA ASP A 74 -6.43 -10.59 -13.29
C ASP A 74 -7.16 -10.65 -14.65
N THR A 75 -8.30 -9.95 -14.77
CA THR A 75 -9.14 -9.92 -15.98
C THR A 75 -8.61 -8.97 -17.06
N GLN A 76 -7.78 -7.97 -16.71
CA GLN A 76 -7.19 -7.00 -17.67
C GLN A 76 -5.86 -7.45 -18.27
N SER A 77 -5.43 -8.69 -18.03
CA SER A 77 -4.16 -9.21 -18.54
C SER A 77 -4.20 -9.65 -20.01
N SER A 78 -5.23 -9.29 -20.81
CA SER A 78 -5.35 -9.76 -22.19
C SER A 78 -4.23 -9.25 -23.10
N GLU A 79 -3.84 -7.96 -22.98
CA GLU A 79 -2.76 -7.42 -23.84
C GLU A 79 -1.40 -8.09 -23.55
N ILE A 80 -1.12 -8.37 -22.26
CA ILE A 80 0.11 -9.04 -21.82
C ILE A 80 0.07 -10.52 -22.24
N LYS A 81 -1.09 -11.18 -22.16
CA LYS A 81 -1.25 -12.56 -22.64
C LYS A 81 -0.96 -12.68 -24.13
N ASP A 82 -1.47 -11.76 -24.95
CA ASP A 82 -1.30 -11.82 -26.41
C ASP A 82 0.18 -11.66 -26.80
N HIS A 83 0.92 -10.76 -26.15
CA HIS A 83 2.38 -10.61 -26.34
C HIS A 83 3.21 -11.80 -25.81
N ILE A 84 2.81 -12.39 -24.68
CA ILE A 84 3.43 -13.62 -24.15
C ILE A 84 3.23 -14.81 -25.10
N PHE A 85 2.09 -14.87 -25.79
CA PHE A 85 1.81 -15.93 -26.77
C PHE A 85 2.56 -15.73 -28.09
N ASP A 86 2.83 -14.50 -28.53
CA ASP A 86 3.67 -14.23 -29.71
C ASP A 86 5.14 -14.63 -29.48
N GLU A 87 5.61 -14.63 -28.23
CA GLU A 87 6.94 -15.06 -27.82
C GLU A 87 6.96 -16.53 -27.33
N PHE A 88 6.28 -17.43 -28.07
CA PHE A 88 6.00 -18.84 -27.70
C PHE A 88 7.22 -19.76 -27.47
N SER A 89 8.43 -19.23 -27.30
CA SER A 89 9.66 -20.02 -27.09
C SER A 89 10.55 -19.48 -25.95
N SER A 90 10.06 -18.53 -25.15
CA SER A 90 10.80 -17.95 -24.03
C SER A 90 10.26 -18.37 -22.65
N LEU A 91 11.14 -18.40 -21.63
CA LEU A 91 10.78 -18.70 -20.24
C LEU A 91 9.79 -17.69 -19.64
N SER A 92 9.57 -16.56 -20.30
CA SER A 92 8.61 -15.50 -19.94
C SER A 92 7.17 -16.01 -19.81
N ILE A 93 6.81 -17.06 -20.55
CA ILE A 93 5.50 -17.73 -20.46
C ILE A 93 5.33 -18.45 -19.11
N VAL A 94 6.39 -19.07 -18.61
CA VAL A 94 6.38 -19.81 -17.34
C VAL A 94 6.37 -18.85 -16.14
N TYR A 95 7.06 -17.72 -16.25
CA TYR A 95 7.17 -16.74 -15.18
C TYR A 95 6.15 -15.60 -15.23
N GLN A 96 5.30 -15.55 -16.26
CA GLN A 96 4.29 -14.51 -16.47
C GLN A 96 4.86 -13.09 -16.28
N LYS A 97 6.05 -12.86 -16.83
CA LYS A 97 6.81 -11.61 -16.70
C LYS A 97 7.37 -11.22 -18.06
N ASP A 98 7.07 -10.00 -18.51
CA ASP A 98 7.58 -9.49 -19.78
C ASP A 98 9.11 -9.36 -19.74
N ASN A 99 9.77 -9.69 -20.86
CA ASN A 99 11.22 -9.53 -21.03
C ASN A 99 11.68 -8.06 -20.90
N ASP A 100 10.79 -7.11 -21.22
CA ASP A 100 11.07 -5.67 -21.15
C ASP A 100 10.90 -5.07 -19.75
N ASN A 101 10.30 -5.80 -18.80
CA ASN A 101 10.40 -5.44 -17.40
C ASN A 101 11.76 -5.91 -16.86
N LYS A 102 12.82 -5.30 -17.37
CA LYS A 102 14.17 -5.37 -16.81
C LYS A 102 14.05 -4.76 -15.40
N PRO A 103 14.01 -5.54 -14.29
CA PRO A 103 14.26 -4.92 -13.01
C PRO A 103 15.66 -4.34 -13.14
N LEU A 104 15.83 -3.04 -12.89
CA LEU A 104 17.11 -2.37 -12.97
C LEU A 104 18.09 -3.18 -12.10
N THR A 105 18.85 -4.07 -12.74
CA THR A 105 19.68 -5.02 -12.04
C THR A 105 20.78 -4.20 -11.41
N GLU A 106 20.75 -4.11 -10.09
CA GLU A 106 21.82 -3.62 -9.22
C GLU A 106 23.20 -4.26 -9.55
N LEU A 107 23.22 -5.30 -10.39
CA LEU A 107 24.41 -5.93 -10.98
C LEU A 107 25.08 -5.12 -12.11
N GLU A 108 24.39 -4.20 -12.81
CA GLU A 108 25.05 -3.30 -13.77
C GLU A 108 25.77 -2.13 -13.07
N LYS A 109 25.32 -1.70 -11.88
CA LYS A 109 25.99 -0.64 -11.08
C LYS A 109 27.34 -1.08 -10.49
N ALA A 110 27.56 -2.38 -10.29
CA ALA A 110 28.82 -2.89 -9.77
C ALA A 110 29.96 -2.83 -10.82
N ARG A 111 29.63 -2.90 -12.13
CA ARG A 111 30.64 -2.94 -13.20
C ARG A 111 31.24 -1.57 -13.51
N THR A 112 30.50 -0.47 -13.27
CA THR A 112 31.00 0.90 -13.54
C THR A 112 31.85 1.48 -12.41
N ARG A 113 31.91 0.84 -11.22
CA ARG A 113 32.76 1.30 -10.12
C ARG A 113 34.21 0.80 -10.18
N GLU A 114 34.47 -0.34 -10.83
CA GLU A 114 35.85 -0.86 -10.97
C GLU A 114 36.66 -0.19 -12.08
N SER A 115 36.03 0.53 -13.01
CA SER A 115 36.74 1.28 -14.06
C SER A 115 37.30 2.64 -13.59
N LYS A 116 36.91 3.13 -12.40
CA LYS A 116 37.38 4.42 -11.87
C LYS A 116 38.61 4.32 -10.94
N HIS A 117 39.00 3.12 -10.51
CA HIS A 117 40.18 2.92 -9.64
C HIS A 117 41.46 2.49 -10.38
N ARG A 118 41.40 2.27 -11.70
CA ARG A 118 42.56 1.92 -12.53
C ARG A 118 43.10 3.07 -13.39
N GLY A 119 42.74 4.31 -13.05
CA GLY A 119 43.21 5.54 -13.71
C GLY A 119 44.08 6.43 -12.84
N GLU A 120 44.24 6.14 -11.54
CA GLU A 120 44.98 6.97 -10.59
C GLU A 120 46.20 6.21 -10.04
N THR A 121 47.12 5.82 -10.92
CA THR A 121 48.49 5.41 -10.50
C THR A 121 49.57 5.83 -11.50
N GLN A 122 49.31 6.85 -12.32
CA GLN A 122 50.32 7.37 -13.24
C GLN A 122 50.20 8.89 -13.43
N GLN A 123 50.31 9.67 -12.35
CA GLN A 123 50.85 11.03 -12.37
C GLN A 123 50.91 11.65 -10.97
N ARG A 124 52.00 11.37 -10.23
CA ARG A 124 52.90 12.37 -9.65
C ARG A 124 54.06 11.70 -8.94
#